data_AF-A0A8J3NEM3-F1
#
_entry.id   AF-A0A8J3NEM3-F1
#
_cell.length_a   1.000
_cell.length_b   1.000
_cell.length_c   1.000
_cell.angle_alpha   90.00
_cell.angle_beta   90.00
_cell.angle_gamma   90.00
#
_symmetry.space_group_name_H-M   'P 1'
#
loop_
_entity.id
_entity.type
_entity.pdbx_description
1 polymer ?
#
loop_
_entity_poly.entity_id
_entity_poly.type
_entity_poly.pdbx_seq_one_letter_code
_entity_poly.pdbx_strand_id
1 'polypeptide(L)'
;MGVELITGAAVRLDFENRPTQRRGLRSVVLRPGVVDDDVREAFSWGLCHLLACALHEITGWPFGVLEQSYATGAWSWVHAAVITPDGLLLDVHGARHWREAEAERRHFGGEFRLVNVPTFAELYRMFGLPDGTPDTWWRGEFSDPGPAAIMRLARDVASRHASTVLEVA
;
A
#
# COMPACT_ATOMS: atom_id res chain seq x y z
N MET A 1 -4.47 7.45 14.41
CA MET A 1 -5.67 7.09 13.65
C MET A 1 -6.56 6.22 14.54
N GLY A 2 -7.87 6.13 14.26
CA GLY A 2 -8.83 5.36 15.06
C GLY A 2 -9.08 3.96 14.49
N VAL A 3 -9.47 3.01 15.33
CA VAL A 3 -9.89 1.67 14.91
C VAL A 3 -11.08 1.20 15.74
N GLU A 4 -12.06 0.60 15.08
CA GLU A 4 -13.25 0.01 15.73
C GLU A 4 -13.52 -1.41 15.20
N LEU A 5 -13.80 -2.35 16.11
CA LEU A 5 -14.35 -3.66 15.78
C LEU A 5 -15.85 -3.54 15.57
N ILE A 6 -16.34 -3.85 14.37
CA ILE A 6 -17.78 -3.72 14.07
C ILE A 6 -18.50 -5.04 14.40
N THR A 7 -18.29 -6.09 13.60
CA THR A 7 -18.88 -7.45 13.77
C THR A 7 -18.17 -8.43 12.81
N GLY A 8 -18.20 -9.74 13.06
CA GLY A 8 -17.75 -10.75 12.07
C GLY A 8 -16.29 -10.64 11.61
N ALA A 9 -15.39 -10.18 12.49
CA ALA A 9 -13.99 -9.84 12.20
C ALA A 9 -13.77 -8.64 11.25
N ALA A 10 -14.80 -7.85 10.96
CA ALA A 10 -14.64 -6.59 10.24
C ALA A 10 -14.03 -5.51 11.14
N VAL A 11 -13.09 -4.77 10.59
CA VAL A 11 -12.35 -3.71 11.28
C VAL A 11 -12.52 -2.40 10.52
N ARG A 12 -13.00 -1.37 11.21
CA ARG A 12 -13.03 -0.01 10.70
C ARG A 12 -11.70 0.67 10.99
N LEU A 13 -11.11 1.29 9.98
CA LEU A 13 -9.94 2.16 10.10
C LEU A 13 -10.39 3.60 9.86
N ASP A 14 -10.12 4.50 10.80
CA ASP A 14 -10.45 5.92 10.72
C ASP A 14 -9.18 6.77 10.60
N PHE A 15 -9.09 7.59 9.56
CA PHE A 15 -7.92 8.40 9.22
C PHE A 15 -8.29 9.89 9.13
N GLU A 16 -8.99 10.38 10.16
CA GLU A 16 -9.66 11.69 10.26
C GLU A 16 -8.87 12.91 9.76
N ASN A 17 -7.55 12.90 9.93
CA ASN A 17 -6.68 14.03 9.57
C ASN A 17 -6.08 13.95 8.15
N ARG A 18 -6.28 12.84 7.44
CA ARG A 18 -5.73 12.60 6.09
C ARG A 18 -6.72 11.80 5.24
N PRO A 19 -7.76 12.45 4.67
CA PRO A 19 -8.69 11.75 3.81
C PRO A 19 -7.99 11.19 2.56
N THR A 20 -8.59 10.18 1.92
CA THR A 20 -8.03 9.63 0.69
C THR A 20 -7.98 10.68 -0.42
N GLN A 21 -6.93 10.64 -1.24
CA GLN A 21 -6.67 11.71 -2.21
C GLN A 21 -7.71 11.79 -3.34
N ARG A 22 -8.36 10.67 -3.72
CA ARG A 22 -9.26 10.64 -4.87
C ARG A 22 -10.72 10.88 -4.51
N ARG A 23 -11.28 10.15 -3.54
CA ARG A 23 -12.69 10.21 -3.12
C ARG A 23 -12.90 10.92 -1.78
N GLY A 24 -11.82 11.27 -1.06
CA GLY A 24 -11.94 11.97 0.21
C GLY A 24 -12.54 11.12 1.34
N LEU A 25 -12.39 9.78 1.29
CA LEU A 25 -12.85 8.92 2.38
C LEU A 25 -12.13 9.33 3.67
N ARG A 26 -12.79 9.14 4.81
CA ARG A 26 -12.20 9.36 6.15
C ARG A 26 -12.09 8.08 6.96
N SER A 27 -12.70 7.02 6.46
CA SER A 27 -12.71 5.71 7.07
C SER A 27 -12.88 4.63 6.01
N VAL A 28 -12.43 3.42 6.31
CA VAL A 28 -12.71 2.22 5.51
C VAL A 28 -13.04 1.05 6.42
N VAL A 29 -13.94 0.18 6.00
CA VAL A 29 -14.24 -1.07 6.71
C VAL A 29 -13.56 -2.22 6.01
N LEU A 30 -12.57 -2.82 6.65
CA LEU A 30 -11.90 -4.01 6.16
C LEU A 30 -12.72 -5.24 6.53
N ARG A 31 -13.22 -5.93 5.51
CA ARG A 31 -13.88 -7.23 5.66
C ARG A 31 -12.95 -8.32 5.16
N PRO A 32 -12.85 -9.44 5.89
CA PRO A 32 -12.07 -10.60 5.46
C PRO A 32 -12.33 -11.04 4.02
N GLY A 33 -11.28 -11.19 3.21
CA GLY A 33 -11.42 -11.66 1.83
C GLY A 33 -12.15 -10.71 0.89
N VAL A 34 -12.50 -9.49 1.31
CA VAL A 34 -13.22 -8.51 0.48
C VAL A 34 -12.29 -7.37 0.11
N VAL A 35 -12.11 -7.18 -1.20
CA VAL A 35 -11.46 -6.01 -1.78
C VAL A 35 -12.51 -5.29 -2.61
N ASP A 36 -13.28 -4.44 -1.94
CA ASP A 36 -14.28 -3.57 -2.55
C ASP A 36 -13.67 -2.21 -2.94
N ASP A 37 -14.49 -1.31 -3.46
CA ASP A 37 -14.02 -0.02 -3.97
C ASP A 37 -13.55 0.94 -2.88
N ASP A 38 -14.03 0.79 -1.64
CA ASP A 38 -13.56 1.60 -0.51
C ASP A 38 -12.20 1.10 -0.02
N VAL A 39 -11.98 -0.22 -0.01
CA VAL A 39 -10.66 -0.81 0.24
C VAL A 39 -9.66 -0.39 -0.85
N ARG A 40 -10.04 -0.47 -2.13
CA ARG A 40 -9.18 0.01 -3.24
C ARG A 40 -8.88 1.49 -3.10
N GLU A 41 -9.88 2.31 -2.77
CA GLU A 41 -9.69 3.73 -2.56
C GLU A 41 -8.71 4.01 -1.41
N ALA A 42 -8.91 3.41 -0.25
CA ALA A 42 -8.06 3.60 0.93
C ALA A 42 -6.61 3.19 0.67
N PHE A 43 -6.37 2.02 0.07
CA PHE A 43 -5.03 1.48 -0.14
C PHE A 43 -4.36 1.89 -1.44
N SER A 44 -5.03 2.62 -2.34
CA SER A 44 -4.38 3.26 -3.49
C SER A 44 -4.11 4.74 -3.27
N TRP A 45 -4.87 5.40 -2.40
CA TRP A 45 -4.87 6.87 -2.28
C TRP A 45 -4.67 7.42 -0.86
N GLY A 46 -4.27 6.59 0.10
CA GLY A 46 -3.96 7.05 1.46
C GLY A 46 -3.08 6.13 2.28
N LEU A 47 -3.37 4.83 2.24
CA LEU A 47 -2.75 3.81 3.11
C LEU A 47 -1.87 2.81 2.34
N CYS A 48 -1.50 3.12 1.09
CA CYS A 48 -0.73 2.21 0.22
C CYS A 48 0.57 1.71 0.87
N HIS A 49 1.31 2.62 1.52
CA HIS A 49 2.54 2.30 2.23
C HIS A 49 2.36 1.24 3.34
N LEU A 50 1.23 1.25 4.06
CA LEU A 50 0.98 0.26 5.12
C LEU A 50 0.75 -1.15 4.55
N LEU A 51 0.00 -1.23 3.44
CA LEU A 51 -0.19 -2.50 2.74
C LEU A 51 1.13 -2.98 2.12
N ALA A 52 1.93 -2.09 1.55
CA ALA A 52 3.25 -2.43 1.02
C ALA A 52 4.17 -2.98 2.12
N CYS A 53 4.22 -2.36 3.31
CA CYS A 53 4.96 -2.86 4.47
C CYS A 53 4.51 -4.27 4.86
N ALA A 54 3.20 -4.50 4.97
CA ALA A 54 2.64 -5.80 5.31
C ALA A 54 2.96 -6.87 4.24
N LEU A 55 2.88 -6.52 2.95
CA LEU A 55 3.26 -7.42 1.86
C LEU A 55 4.76 -7.76 1.89
N HIS A 56 5.62 -6.77 2.14
CA HIS A 56 7.06 -6.97 2.25
C HIS A 56 7.40 -7.92 3.41
N GLU A 57 6.81 -7.72 4.59
CA GLU A 57 7.04 -8.63 5.73
C GLU A 57 6.61 -10.08 5.44
N ILE A 58 5.52 -10.27 4.70
CA ILE A 58 4.99 -11.62 4.39
C ILE A 58 5.83 -12.31 3.32
N THR A 59 6.29 -11.57 2.31
CA THR A 59 6.86 -12.13 1.08
C THR A 59 8.38 -12.01 1.00
N GLY A 60 8.97 -11.07 1.73
CA GLY A 60 10.37 -10.64 1.57
C GLY A 60 10.64 -9.88 0.26
N TRP A 61 9.61 -9.55 -0.51
CA TRP A 61 9.77 -8.91 -1.82
C TRP A 61 10.12 -7.43 -1.68
N PRO A 62 11.01 -6.89 -2.54
CA PRO A 62 11.40 -5.50 -2.45
C PRO A 62 10.21 -4.56 -2.68
N PHE A 63 10.25 -3.36 -2.12
CA PHE A 63 9.25 -2.35 -2.37
C PHE A 63 9.40 -1.79 -3.79
N GLY A 64 8.26 -1.50 -4.42
CA GLY A 64 8.18 -0.67 -5.61
C GLY A 64 7.52 0.64 -5.26
N VAL A 65 8.29 1.73 -5.28
CA VAL A 65 7.78 3.07 -4.98
C VAL A 65 7.65 3.86 -6.28
N LEU A 66 6.43 4.27 -6.60
CA LEU A 66 6.18 5.16 -7.72
C LEU A 66 6.42 6.58 -7.25
N GLU A 67 7.34 7.27 -7.91
CA GLU A 67 7.59 8.69 -7.70
C GLU A 67 7.06 9.53 -8.86
N GLN A 68 6.68 10.75 -8.55
CA GLN A 68 6.22 11.77 -9.48
C GLN A 68 7.09 13.02 -9.35
N SER A 69 7.42 13.65 -10.48
CA SER A 69 8.08 14.95 -10.49
C SER A 69 7.10 16.11 -10.40
N TYR A 70 7.46 17.13 -9.64
CA TYR A 70 6.77 18.42 -9.61
C TYR A 70 7.36 19.38 -10.63
N ALA A 71 6.64 20.47 -10.92
CA ALA A 71 7.11 21.54 -11.81
C ALA A 71 8.45 22.18 -11.36
N THR A 72 8.80 22.06 -10.07
CA THR A 72 10.07 22.51 -9.52
C THR A 72 11.25 21.57 -9.83
N GLY A 73 11.00 20.42 -10.46
CA GLY A 73 11.98 19.35 -10.69
C GLY A 73 12.19 18.42 -9.49
N ALA A 74 11.56 18.71 -8.34
CA ALA A 74 11.60 17.83 -7.17
C ALA A 74 10.78 16.56 -7.42
N TRP A 75 11.23 15.43 -6.86
CA TRP A 75 10.52 14.15 -6.90
C TRP A 75 9.88 13.85 -5.54
N SER A 76 8.72 13.20 -5.57
CA SER A 76 8.06 12.72 -4.36
C SER A 76 7.31 11.42 -4.65
N TRP A 77 7.27 10.54 -3.65
CA TRP A 77 6.53 9.30 -3.76
C TRP A 77 5.02 9.58 -3.82
N VAL A 78 4.32 8.82 -4.65
CA VAL A 78 2.86 8.92 -4.84
C VAL A 78 2.15 7.58 -4.69
N HIS A 79 2.89 6.47 -4.70
CA HIS A 79 2.36 5.15 -4.43
C HIS A 79 3.46 4.21 -3.94
N ALA A 80 3.11 3.26 -3.09
CA ALA A 80 4.00 2.21 -2.63
C ALA A 80 3.30 0.85 -2.76
N ALA A 81 4.06 -0.13 -3.24
CA ALA A 81 3.68 -1.51 -3.46
C ALA A 81 4.89 -2.42 -3.21
N VAL A 82 4.79 -3.73 -3.48
CA VAL A 82 5.96 -4.61 -3.59
C VAL A 82 6.16 -5.05 -5.04
N ILE A 83 7.40 -5.34 -5.43
CA ILE A 83 7.76 -5.86 -6.74
C ILE A 83 7.84 -7.38 -6.64
N THR A 84 6.98 -8.08 -7.37
CA THR A 84 6.94 -9.54 -7.44
C THR A 84 8.18 -10.10 -8.15
N PRO A 85 8.49 -11.41 -8.02
CA PRO A 85 9.66 -12.01 -8.67
C PRO A 85 9.66 -11.92 -10.21
N ASP A 86 8.49 -11.83 -10.82
CA ASP A 86 8.29 -11.59 -12.26
C ASP A 86 8.30 -10.10 -12.65
N GLY A 87 8.57 -9.19 -11.70
CA GLY A 87 8.77 -7.77 -11.93
C GLY A 87 7.48 -6.93 -12.00
N LEU A 88 6.34 -7.48 -11.59
CA LEU A 88 5.07 -6.76 -11.50
C LEU A 88 4.97 -6.00 -10.18
N LEU A 89 4.15 -4.95 -10.14
CA LEU A 89 3.74 -4.32 -8.88
C LEU A 89 2.54 -5.08 -8.30
N LEU A 90 2.66 -5.56 -7.07
CA LEU A 90 1.56 -6.11 -6.30
C LEU A 90 1.10 -5.10 -5.24
N ASP A 91 -0.15 -4.65 -5.36
CA ASP A 91 -0.86 -3.85 -4.36
C ASP A 91 -2.31 -4.33 -4.20
N VAL A 92 -3.20 -3.50 -3.66
CA VAL A 92 -4.63 -3.80 -3.44
C VAL A 92 -5.39 -4.22 -4.71
N HIS A 93 -4.95 -3.83 -5.90
CA HIS A 93 -5.57 -4.23 -7.17
C HIS A 93 -5.04 -5.57 -7.72
N GLY A 94 -4.07 -6.19 -7.05
CA GLY A 94 -3.37 -7.37 -7.56
C GLY A 94 -2.09 -7.03 -8.32
N ALA A 95 -1.45 -8.05 -8.87
CA ALA A 95 -0.21 -7.91 -9.63
C ALA A 95 -0.49 -7.29 -11.01
N ARG A 96 0.18 -6.17 -11.32
CA ARG A 96 0.03 -5.47 -12.61
C ARG A 96 1.30 -4.73 -13.01
N HIS A 97 1.38 -4.29 -14.26
CA HIS A 97 2.52 -3.51 -14.71
C HIS A 97 2.48 -2.11 -14.09
N TRP A 98 3.63 -1.56 -13.66
CA TRP A 98 3.65 -0.29 -12.93
C TRP A 98 3.11 0.91 -13.71
N ARG A 99 3.16 0.84 -15.05
CA ARG A 99 2.56 1.85 -15.95
C ARG A 99 1.04 1.95 -15.79
N GLU A 100 0.37 0.92 -15.29
CA GLU A 100 -1.06 0.98 -14.98
C GLU A 100 -1.31 1.86 -13.75
N ALA A 101 -0.49 1.71 -12.70
CA ALA A 101 -0.54 2.59 -11.52
C ALA A 101 -0.15 4.05 -11.86
N GLU A 102 0.75 4.25 -12.82
CA GLU A 102 1.03 5.57 -13.41
C GLU A 102 -0.22 6.13 -14.10
N ALA A 103 -0.86 5.36 -14.99
CA ALA A 103 -2.00 5.83 -15.79
C ALA A 103 -3.14 6.36 -14.90
N GLU A 104 -3.39 5.71 -13.75
CA GLU A 104 -4.36 6.17 -12.75
C GLU A 104 -4.06 7.57 -12.19
N ARG A 105 -2.78 7.97 -12.18
CA ARG A 105 -2.26 9.20 -11.55
C ARG A 105 -1.86 10.29 -12.55
N ARG A 106 -1.93 10.03 -13.86
CA ARG A 106 -1.52 10.99 -14.89
C ARG A 106 -2.22 12.35 -14.83
N HIS A 107 -3.43 12.40 -14.27
CA HIS A 107 -4.17 13.65 -14.09
C HIS A 107 -3.49 14.63 -13.12
N PHE A 108 -2.53 14.18 -12.31
CA PHE A 108 -1.69 15.05 -11.49
C PHE A 108 -0.51 15.69 -12.26
N GLY A 109 -0.28 15.31 -13.53
CA GLY A 109 0.81 15.84 -14.36
C GLY A 109 2.17 15.21 -14.04
N GLY A 110 3.26 15.87 -14.44
CA GLY A 110 4.63 15.44 -14.12
C GLY A 110 5.11 14.17 -14.84
N GLU A 111 6.36 13.81 -14.60
CA GLU A 111 6.95 12.54 -15.02
C GLU A 111 6.86 11.52 -13.89
N PHE A 112 6.81 10.25 -14.25
CA PHE A 112 6.74 9.14 -13.29
C PHE A 112 7.92 8.20 -13.47
N ARG A 113 8.40 7.68 -12.34
CA ARG A 113 9.39 6.60 -12.31
C ARG A 113 9.10 5.60 -11.20
N LEU A 114 9.42 4.35 -11.45
CA LEU A 114 9.41 3.31 -10.43
C LEU A 114 10.80 3.21 -9.81
N VAL A 115 10.88 3.25 -8.48
CA VAL A 115 12.10 3.04 -7.72
C VAL A 115 11.99 1.70 -6.98
N ASN A 116 12.99 0.84 -7.18
CA ASN A 116 13.14 -0.39 -6.39
C ASN A 116 13.81 -0.04 -5.06
N VAL A 117 13.15 -0.38 -3.96
CA VAL A 117 13.58 -0.09 -2.59
C VAL A 117 13.65 -1.42 -1.85
N PRO A 118 14.83 -2.05 -1.69
CA PRO A 118 14.93 -3.44 -1.23
C PRO A 118 14.66 -3.64 0.25
N THR A 119 14.80 -2.60 1.08
CA THR A 119 14.75 -2.72 2.54
C THR A 119 13.87 -1.65 3.17
N PHE A 120 13.37 -1.97 4.37
CA PHE A 120 12.70 -1.00 5.24
C PHE A 120 13.56 0.24 5.51
N ALA A 121 14.84 0.08 5.82
CA ALA A 121 15.75 1.19 6.07
C ALA A 121 15.89 2.16 4.87
N GLU A 122 15.78 1.65 3.64
CA GLU A 122 15.75 2.50 2.44
C GLU A 122 14.39 3.17 2.23
N LEU A 123 13.30 2.45 2.50
CA LEU A 123 11.94 3.01 2.47
C LEU A 123 11.80 4.17 3.46
N TYR A 124 12.41 4.07 4.64
CA TYR A 124 12.36 5.11 5.68
C TYR A 124 13.06 6.37 5.24
N ARG A 125 14.26 6.23 4.69
CA ARG A 125 14.99 7.36 4.13
C ARG A 125 14.20 8.03 3.03
N MET A 126 13.53 7.26 2.16
CA MET A 126 12.67 7.79 1.11
C MET A 126 11.44 8.53 1.66
N PHE A 127 10.84 8.04 2.76
CA PHE A 127 9.71 8.70 3.42
C PHE A 127 10.11 9.83 4.37
N GLY A 128 11.41 10.10 4.53
CA GLY A 128 11.92 11.13 5.45
C GLY A 128 11.76 10.75 6.92
N LEU A 129 11.68 9.45 7.24
CA LEU A 129 11.65 8.95 8.61
C LEU A 129 13.06 8.92 9.22
N PRO A 130 13.20 9.10 10.54
CA PRO A 130 14.51 9.09 11.21
C PRO A 130 15.29 7.78 11.03
N ASP A 131 16.61 7.86 11.00
CA ASP A 131 17.48 6.68 11.08
C ASP A 131 17.20 5.89 12.37
N GLY A 132 17.22 4.56 12.27
CA GLY A 132 16.89 3.66 13.39
C GLY A 132 15.40 3.50 13.67
N THR A 133 14.52 4.03 12.81
CA THR A 133 13.08 3.71 12.84
C THR A 133 12.89 2.18 12.83
N PRO A 134 12.18 1.58 13.79
CA PRO A 134 12.00 0.13 13.85
C PRO A 134 11.20 -0.40 12.67
N ASP A 135 11.46 -1.64 12.24
CA ASP A 135 10.73 -2.28 11.13
C ASP A 135 9.22 -2.41 11.36
N THR A 136 8.81 -2.33 12.63
CA THR A 136 7.43 -2.39 13.08
C THR A 136 6.74 -1.03 13.17
N TRP A 137 7.38 0.09 12.81
CA TRP A 137 6.82 1.45 12.99
C TRP A 137 5.42 1.59 12.38
N TRP A 138 5.20 1.00 11.21
CA TRP A 138 3.95 1.09 10.46
C TRP A 138 2.78 0.45 11.23
N ARG A 139 3.07 -0.50 12.14
CA ARG A 139 2.08 -1.12 13.03
C ARG A 139 1.61 -0.16 14.13
N GLY A 140 2.34 0.92 14.39
CA GLY A 140 1.95 1.97 15.33
C GLY A 140 0.99 3.01 14.75
N GLU A 141 0.77 3.02 13.42
CA GLU A 141 -0.12 3.99 12.76
C GLU A 141 -1.59 3.83 13.17
N PHE A 142 -1.98 2.59 13.51
CA PHE A 142 -3.28 2.23 14.03
C PHE A 142 -3.12 1.45 15.33
N SER A 143 -3.99 1.71 16.31
CA SER A 143 -4.12 0.82 17.47
C SER A 143 -4.65 -0.54 17.05
N ASP A 144 -4.50 -1.55 17.90
CA ASP A 144 -5.20 -2.81 17.68
C ASP A 144 -6.72 -2.59 17.55
N PRO A 145 -7.40 -3.35 16.67
CA PRO A 145 -6.91 -4.45 15.81
C PRO A 145 -6.36 -4.04 14.42
N GLY A 146 -6.05 -2.77 14.18
CA GLY A 146 -5.73 -2.22 12.85
C GLY A 146 -4.60 -2.96 12.10
N PRO A 147 -3.40 -3.12 12.71
CA PRO A 147 -2.29 -3.82 12.07
C PRO A 147 -2.63 -5.26 11.70
N ALA A 148 -3.38 -5.96 12.53
CA ALA A 148 -3.82 -7.33 12.25
C ALA A 148 -4.78 -7.39 11.05
N ALA A 149 -5.67 -6.41 10.90
CA ALA A 149 -6.56 -6.32 9.75
C ALA A 149 -5.80 -6.06 8.45
N ILE A 150 -4.78 -5.18 8.47
CA ILE A 150 -3.92 -4.89 7.32
C ILE A 150 -3.10 -6.13 6.94
N MET A 151 -2.50 -6.83 7.91
CA MET A 151 -1.78 -8.08 7.67
C MET A 151 -2.67 -9.14 7.03
N ARG A 152 -3.93 -9.22 7.44
CA ARG A 152 -4.89 -10.15 6.83
C ARG A 152 -5.18 -9.79 5.37
N LEU A 153 -5.45 -8.51 5.08
CA LEU A 153 -5.62 -8.03 3.71
C LEU A 153 -4.40 -8.35 2.85
N ALA A 154 -3.19 -8.13 3.36
CA ALA A 154 -1.94 -8.44 2.66
C ALA A 154 -1.82 -9.94 2.33
N ARG A 155 -2.19 -10.83 3.26
CA ARG A 155 -2.25 -12.27 2.97
C ARG A 155 -3.26 -12.59 1.88
N ASP A 156 -4.47 -12.02 1.94
CA ASP A 156 -5.51 -12.25 0.95
C ASP A 156 -5.05 -11.80 -0.45
N VAL A 157 -4.37 -10.65 -0.55
CA VAL A 157 -3.79 -10.13 -1.80
C VAL A 157 -2.67 -11.05 -2.31
N ALA A 158 -1.72 -11.42 -1.46
CA ALA A 158 -0.60 -12.29 -1.83
C ALA A 158 -1.06 -13.70 -2.27
N SER A 159 -2.02 -14.29 -1.55
CA SER A 159 -2.57 -15.61 -1.90
C SER A 159 -3.26 -15.62 -3.26
N ARG A 160 -4.00 -14.56 -3.62
CA ARG A 160 -4.63 -14.46 -4.95
C ARG A 160 -3.62 -14.42 -6.08
N HIS A 161 -2.51 -13.68 -5.90
CA HIS A 161 -1.43 -13.67 -6.89
C HIS A 161 -0.78 -15.05 -7.04
N ALA A 162 -0.48 -15.73 -5.92
CA ALA A 162 0.09 -17.07 -5.97
C ALA A 162 -0.81 -18.07 -6.71
N SER A 163 -2.14 -18.00 -6.52
CA SER A 163 -3.09 -18.82 -7.27
C SER A 163 -3.08 -18.53 -8.77
N THR A 164 -3.03 -17.24 -9.17
CA THR A 164 -2.95 -16.87 -10.59
C THR A 164 -1.69 -17.40 -11.27
N VAL A 165 -0.54 -17.38 -10.57
CA VAL A 165 0.73 -17.90 -11.12
C VAL A 165 0.66 -19.41 -11.37
N LEU A 166 0.00 -20.16 -10.49
CA LEU A 166 -0.13 -21.62 -10.62
C LEU A 166 -1.12 -22.05 -11.71
N GLU A 167 -2.09 -21.22 -12.08
CA GLU A 167 -3.06 -21.53 -13.15
C GLU A 167 -2.49 -21.31 -14.56
N VAL A 168 -1.41 -20.53 -14.68
CA VAL A 168 -0.79 -20.16 -15.97
C VAL A 168 0.47 -21.00 -16.27
N ALA A 169 1.01 -21.70 -15.28
CA ALA A 169 2.19 -22.57 -15.40
C ALA A 169 1.82 -24.00 -15.80
#